data_AF-A0AA36N276-F1
#
_entry.id   AF-A0AA36N276-F1
#
_cell.length_a   1.000
_cell.length_b   1.000
_cell.length_c   1.000
_cell.angle_alpha   90.00
_cell.angle_beta   90.00
_cell.angle_gamma   90.00
#
_symmetry.space_group_name_H-M   'P 1'
#
loop_
_entity.id
_entity.type
_entity.pdbx_description
1 polymer ?
#
loop_
_entity_poly.entity_id
_entity_poly.type
_entity_poly.pdbx_seq_one_letter_code
_entity_poly.pdbx_strand_id
1 'polypeptide(L)'
;MACDESCFDAELHLQGRAAPEFHPVSSCRPGQAEAAWRLVRPRGAGDFTAGRLQAMCQGLPAPLAAFEPREPLQPPQLRVQWMGATGWGAVAAEALLPGGFVCFYAGELLADAEAEARCTAPGRDAYLFNLTTAKQCRKLGAEVVSTGDEDNPVYVIDAYVKGNVGRFLNHACGPSFEANVSPIYLFGPEDVVDARLPRVAFFANRSIAPGEELRYDYGMPPEAVLSPSGGVRHQSCLCESRACRGRIY
;
A
#
# COMPACT_ATOMS: atom_id res chain seq x y z
N MET A 1 -9.59 21.12 -1.12
CA MET A 1 -9.04 21.28 -2.48
C MET A 1 -9.17 19.92 -3.15
N ALA A 2 -9.95 19.83 -4.23
CA ALA A 2 -10.18 18.57 -4.93
C ALA A 2 -8.85 18.06 -5.49
N CYS A 3 -8.51 16.78 -5.25
CA CYS A 3 -7.44 16.13 -5.99
C CYS A 3 -7.80 16.19 -7.47
N ASP A 4 -6.92 16.78 -8.27
CA ASP A 4 -7.05 16.82 -9.72
C ASP A 4 -7.22 15.39 -10.26
N GLU A 5 -8.32 15.16 -10.99
CA GLU A 5 -8.77 13.85 -11.48
C GLU A 5 -7.87 13.32 -12.63
N SER A 6 -6.87 14.10 -13.05
CA SER A 6 -5.87 13.73 -14.06
C SER A 6 -4.88 12.65 -13.62
N CYS A 7 -4.86 12.28 -12.33
CA CYS A 7 -3.87 11.40 -11.70
C CYS A 7 -4.13 9.89 -11.91
N PHE A 8 -5.23 9.50 -12.55
CA PHE A 8 -5.74 8.10 -12.52
C PHE A 8 -5.90 7.41 -13.88
N ASP A 9 -5.80 8.13 -15.00
CA ASP A 9 -6.06 7.61 -16.36
C ASP A 9 -4.88 7.82 -17.33
N ALA A 10 -3.65 7.53 -16.91
CA ALA A 10 -2.63 7.21 -17.91
C ALA A 10 -3.08 5.89 -18.57
N GLU A 11 -3.40 5.91 -19.87
CA GLU A 11 -3.64 4.70 -20.67
C GLU A 11 -2.58 3.67 -20.28
N LEU A 12 -2.99 2.65 -19.52
CA LEU A 12 -2.07 1.62 -19.03
C LEU A 12 -1.58 0.86 -20.25
N HIS A 13 -0.40 1.23 -20.75
CA HIS A 13 0.24 0.55 -21.87
C HIS A 13 0.63 -0.86 -21.43
N LEU A 14 -0.24 -1.82 -21.74
CA LEU A 14 -0.02 -3.24 -21.48
C LEU A 14 0.91 -3.80 -22.55
N GLN A 15 2.04 -4.36 -22.13
CA GLN A 15 2.97 -5.06 -23.01
C GLN A 15 3.11 -6.53 -22.56
N GLY A 16 2.62 -7.48 -23.35
CA GLY A 16 2.76 -8.91 -23.03
C GLY A 16 1.59 -9.79 -23.47
N ARG A 17 1.24 -10.76 -22.62
CA ARG A 17 0.12 -11.70 -22.82
C ARG A 17 -1.24 -10.97 -22.88
N ALA A 18 -2.33 -11.70 -23.15
CA ALA A 18 -3.68 -11.15 -23.12
C ALA A 18 -3.92 -10.35 -21.83
N ALA A 19 -4.47 -9.13 -21.99
CA ALA A 19 -4.71 -8.20 -20.89
C ALA A 19 -5.56 -8.85 -19.80
N PRO A 20 -5.23 -8.64 -18.50
CA PRO A 20 -6.10 -9.10 -17.43
C PRO A 20 -7.46 -8.39 -17.52
N GLU A 21 -8.57 -9.12 -17.29
CA GLU A 21 -9.88 -8.50 -17.08
C GLU A 21 -9.81 -7.69 -15.77
N PHE A 22 -9.87 -6.37 -15.90
CA PHE A 22 -9.70 -5.48 -14.77
C PHE A 22 -10.53 -4.21 -14.95
N HIS A 23 -11.13 -3.75 -13.85
CA HIS A 23 -11.89 -2.52 -13.82
C HIS A 23 -11.05 -1.41 -13.14
N PRO A 24 -10.63 -0.37 -13.87
CA PRO A 24 -9.97 0.77 -13.23
C PRO A 24 -10.93 1.39 -12.22
N VAL A 25 -10.40 1.85 -11.09
CA VAL A 25 -11.17 2.72 -10.19
C VAL A 25 -11.32 4.08 -10.86
N SER A 26 -12.29 4.21 -11.77
CA SER A 26 -12.77 5.50 -12.24
C SER A 26 -13.56 6.13 -11.11
N SER A 27 -12.93 7.03 -10.34
CA SER A 27 -13.54 7.82 -9.26
C SER A 27 -14.58 7.08 -8.39
N CYS A 28 -14.14 6.45 -7.30
CA CYS A 28 -15.04 6.26 -6.16
C CYS A 28 -15.39 7.65 -5.61
N ARG A 29 -16.50 8.25 -6.08
CA ARG A 29 -17.12 9.38 -5.38
C ARG A 29 -17.46 8.88 -3.97
N PRO A 30 -16.92 9.47 -2.89
CA PRO A 30 -17.48 9.22 -1.57
C PRO A 30 -18.96 9.61 -1.66
N GLY A 31 -19.83 8.63 -1.48
CA GLY A 31 -21.26 8.88 -1.36
C GLY A 31 -21.46 9.95 -0.30
N GLN A 32 -22.21 10.99 -0.65
CA GLN A 32 -22.55 12.10 0.23
C GLN A 32 -23.15 11.58 1.54
N ALA A 33 -22.35 11.56 2.59
CA ALA A 33 -22.79 11.63 3.97
C ALA A 33 -21.67 12.29 4.76
N GLU A 34 -21.72 13.62 4.84
CA GLU A 34 -20.96 14.42 5.80
C GLU A 34 -21.42 14.06 7.23
N ALA A 35 -21.04 12.88 7.72
CA ALA A 35 -21.09 12.62 9.14
C ALA A 35 -19.85 13.27 9.75
N ALA A 36 -20.00 14.49 10.26
CA ALA A 36 -18.97 15.21 10.98
C ALA A 36 -18.45 14.36 12.15
N TRP A 37 -17.29 13.73 11.97
CA TRP A 37 -16.62 12.97 13.01
C TRP A 37 -16.15 13.94 14.12
N ARG A 38 -16.61 13.76 15.36
CA ARG A 38 -16.19 14.57 16.52
C ARG A 38 -14.98 13.92 17.19
N LEU A 39 -13.89 14.69 17.31
CA LEU A 39 -12.70 14.33 18.07
C LEU A 39 -12.98 14.30 19.59
N VAL A 40 -12.65 13.18 20.25
CA VAL A 40 -12.46 13.16 21.71
C VAL A 40 -10.95 13.26 21.96
N ARG A 41 -10.49 14.44 22.39
CA ARG A 41 -9.07 14.66 22.72
C ARG A 41 -8.71 13.88 24.00
N PRO A 42 -7.64 13.07 24.03
CA PRO A 42 -7.02 12.65 25.27
C PRO A 42 -6.40 13.88 25.96
N ARG A 43 -6.62 14.03 27.27
CA ARG A 43 -6.05 15.15 28.04
C ARG A 43 -4.53 15.08 28.05
N GLY A 44 -3.85 16.11 27.52
CA GLY A 44 -2.43 16.40 27.82
C GLY A 44 -1.40 16.23 26.71
N ALA A 45 -1.78 15.94 25.45
CA ALA A 45 -0.82 15.90 24.34
C ALA A 45 -0.71 17.28 23.65
N GLY A 46 0.51 17.82 23.58
CA GLY A 46 0.82 19.09 22.91
C GLY A 46 0.86 18.98 21.38
N ASP A 47 0.94 20.14 20.72
CA ASP A 47 0.84 20.31 19.26
C ASP A 47 2.00 19.62 18.52
N PHE A 48 1.69 18.69 17.60
CA PHE A 48 2.68 18.13 16.67
C PHE A 48 2.87 19.08 15.49
N THR A 49 4.10 19.57 15.31
CA THR A 49 4.50 20.42 14.17
C THR A 49 4.84 19.59 12.94
N ALA A 50 4.41 20.12 11.79
CA ALA A 50 4.46 19.52 10.47
C ALA A 50 5.89 19.33 9.90
N GLY A 51 6.04 18.29 9.07
CA GLY A 51 6.82 18.38 7.83
C GLY A 51 8.33 18.14 7.90
N ARG A 52 8.75 16.88 8.03
CA ARG A 52 9.91 16.29 7.34
C ARG A 52 9.88 14.79 7.55
N LEU A 53 10.25 14.01 6.53
CA LEU A 53 10.42 12.55 6.61
C LEU A 53 11.66 12.23 7.48
N GLN A 54 11.58 12.53 8.78
CA GLN A 54 12.68 12.45 9.74
C GLN A 54 12.85 11.03 10.31
N ALA A 55 11.89 10.13 10.04
CA ALA A 55 11.87 8.76 10.50
C ALA A 55 13.03 7.91 9.96
N MET A 56 13.58 8.24 8.78
CA MET A 56 14.69 7.49 8.20
C MET A 56 16.07 7.82 8.81
N CYS A 57 16.20 8.90 9.60
CA CYS A 57 17.50 9.37 10.06
C CYS A 57 17.79 9.18 11.55
N GLN A 58 16.83 8.71 12.37
CA GLN A 58 16.96 8.85 13.84
C GLN A 58 16.71 7.58 14.68
N GLY A 59 16.54 6.40 14.07
CA GLY A 59 16.50 5.13 14.83
C GLY A 59 15.40 5.02 15.89
N LEU A 60 14.33 5.82 15.78
CA LEU A 60 13.14 5.74 16.63
C LEU A 60 12.24 4.58 16.17
N PRO A 61 11.43 3.98 17.07
CA PRO A 61 10.38 3.04 16.67
C PRO A 61 9.28 3.79 15.89
N ALA A 62 9.45 3.79 14.56
CA ALA A 62 8.56 4.19 13.47
C ALA A 62 7.27 4.98 13.84
N PRO A 63 7.21 6.30 13.59
CA PRO A 63 5.94 6.95 13.31
C PRO A 63 5.40 6.51 11.94
N LEU A 64 4.10 6.23 11.85
CA LEU A 64 3.36 6.17 10.59
C LEU A 64 3.35 7.62 10.05
N ALA A 65 4.17 7.91 9.04
CA ALA A 65 4.48 9.29 8.66
C ALA A 65 3.23 10.13 8.31
N ALA A 66 3.18 11.38 8.73
CA ALA A 66 2.27 12.36 8.14
C ALA A 66 2.99 13.02 6.96
N PHE A 67 2.48 12.82 5.74
CA PHE A 67 3.01 13.44 4.54
C PHE A 67 1.98 14.44 4.02
N GLU A 68 2.29 15.71 4.20
CA GLU A 68 1.57 16.81 3.55
C GLU A 68 2.40 17.27 2.35
N PRO A 69 2.01 16.91 1.13
CA PRO A 69 2.68 17.42 -0.04
C PRO A 69 2.44 18.93 -0.15
N ARG A 70 3.51 19.72 -0.32
CA ARG A 70 3.41 21.18 -0.56
C ARG A 70 2.79 21.51 -1.93
N GLU A 71 2.84 20.57 -2.87
CA GLU A 71 2.32 20.64 -4.24
C GLU A 71 1.65 19.31 -4.58
N PRO A 72 0.62 19.25 -5.45
CA PRO A 72 -0.01 17.99 -5.83
C PRO A 72 1.02 16.93 -6.25
N LEU A 73 0.89 15.71 -5.74
CA LEU A 73 1.74 14.59 -6.15
C LEU A 73 1.54 14.35 -7.64
N GLN A 74 2.57 14.63 -8.45
CA GLN A 74 2.57 14.33 -9.87
C GLN A 74 3.00 12.88 -10.07
N PRO A 75 2.13 12.01 -10.61
CA PRO A 75 2.48 10.62 -10.84
C PRO A 75 3.49 10.54 -12.00
N PRO A 76 4.57 9.76 -11.86
CA PRO A 76 5.46 9.49 -12.98
C PRO A 76 4.77 8.64 -14.06
N GLN A 77 5.37 8.59 -15.23
CA GLN A 77 4.96 7.67 -16.28
C GLN A 77 5.34 6.23 -15.91
N LEU A 78 4.34 5.35 -15.83
CA LEU A 78 4.49 3.92 -15.52
C LEU A 78 3.88 3.08 -16.65
N ARG A 79 4.36 1.85 -16.80
CA ARG A 79 3.72 0.83 -17.66
C ARG A 79 3.50 -0.46 -16.91
N VAL A 80 2.64 -1.32 -17.43
CA VAL A 80 2.45 -2.69 -16.93
C VAL A 80 2.93 -3.67 -17.98
N GLN A 81 3.83 -4.55 -17.57
CA GLN A 81 4.55 -5.46 -18.46
C GLN A 81 4.53 -6.88 -17.90
N TRP A 82 4.47 -7.87 -18.79
CA TRP A 82 4.62 -9.27 -18.40
C TRP A 82 6.09 -9.58 -18.06
N MET A 83 6.35 -9.94 -16.81
CA MET A 83 7.68 -10.18 -16.23
C MET A 83 8.07 -11.66 -16.16
N GLY A 84 7.32 -12.53 -16.84
CA GLY A 84 7.61 -13.96 -16.87
C GLY A 84 7.04 -14.69 -15.65
N ALA A 85 7.91 -15.25 -14.82
CA ALA A 85 7.52 -16.13 -13.72
C ALA A 85 6.78 -15.40 -12.57
N THR A 86 6.99 -14.09 -12.41
CA THR A 86 6.29 -13.25 -11.42
C THR A 86 4.98 -12.68 -11.95
N GLY A 87 4.61 -12.98 -13.20
CA GLY A 87 3.36 -12.51 -13.81
C GLY A 87 3.47 -11.08 -14.34
N TRP A 88 2.41 -10.28 -14.14
CA TRP A 88 2.41 -8.86 -14.53
C TRP A 88 3.15 -8.01 -13.49
N GLY A 89 3.95 -7.06 -13.95
CA GLY A 89 4.70 -6.13 -13.11
C GLY A 89 4.54 -4.68 -13.57
N ALA A 90 4.66 -3.73 -12.65
CA ALA A 90 4.76 -2.31 -12.98
C ALA A 90 6.23 -1.94 -13.24
N VAL A 91 6.47 -1.18 -14.30
CA VAL A 91 7.80 -0.72 -14.70
C VAL A 91 7.82 0.80 -14.83
N ALA A 92 8.96 1.42 -14.46
CA ALA A 92 9.16 2.85 -14.67
C ALA A 92 9.28 3.15 -16.17
N ALA A 93 8.49 4.08 -16.71
CA ALA A 93 8.63 4.52 -18.10
C ALA A 93 9.62 5.69 -18.26
N GLU A 94 9.98 6.32 -17.13
CA GLU A 94 10.95 7.40 -17.03
C GLU A 94 11.86 7.20 -15.80
N ALA A 95 12.88 8.06 -15.64
CA ALA A 95 13.80 7.95 -14.51
C ALA A 95 13.16 8.48 -13.22
N LEU A 96 13.22 7.70 -12.13
CA LEU A 96 12.73 8.10 -10.82
C LEU A 96 13.90 8.42 -9.89
N LEU A 97 13.80 9.53 -9.17
CA LEU A 97 14.79 9.95 -8.17
C LEU A 97 14.47 9.35 -6.80
N PRO A 98 15.49 9.12 -5.93
CA PRO A 98 15.26 8.70 -4.55
C PRO A 98 14.31 9.67 -3.82
N GLY A 99 13.35 9.12 -3.08
CA GLY A 99 12.29 9.87 -2.40
C GLY A 99 11.18 10.39 -3.33
N GLY A 100 11.26 10.13 -4.64
CA GLY A 100 10.21 10.48 -5.60
C GLY A 100 8.95 9.65 -5.39
N PHE A 101 7.79 10.28 -5.53
CA PHE A 101 6.49 9.60 -5.53
C PHE A 101 6.36 8.68 -6.74
N VAL A 102 5.74 7.51 -6.55
CA VAL A 102 5.54 6.49 -7.57
C VAL A 102 4.06 6.31 -7.89
N CYS A 103 3.27 5.86 -6.92
CA CYS A 103 1.82 5.72 -7.07
C CYS A 103 1.17 5.52 -5.71
N PHE A 104 -0.14 5.69 -5.64
CA PHE A 104 -0.94 5.17 -4.53
C PHE A 104 -1.20 3.66 -4.70
N TYR A 105 -1.48 2.94 -3.62
CA TYR A 105 -2.17 1.65 -3.69
C TYR A 105 -3.67 1.89 -3.55
N ALA A 106 -4.45 1.61 -4.60
CA ALA A 106 -5.89 1.82 -4.60
C ALA A 106 -6.65 0.53 -4.87
N GLY A 107 -7.83 0.42 -4.25
CA GLY A 107 -8.75 -0.71 -4.34
C GLY A 107 -10.01 -0.47 -3.51
N GLU A 108 -10.76 -1.53 -3.24
CA GLU A 108 -11.91 -1.47 -2.33
C GLU A 108 -11.42 -1.50 -0.87
N LEU A 109 -11.90 -0.57 -0.03
CA LEU A 109 -11.60 -0.57 1.40
C LEU A 109 -12.56 -1.51 2.13
N LEU A 110 -12.03 -2.53 2.80
CA LEU A 110 -12.78 -3.55 3.52
C LEU A 110 -12.32 -3.64 4.97
N ALA A 111 -13.22 -4.08 5.86
CA ALA A 111 -12.81 -4.58 7.16
C ALA A 111 -12.08 -5.93 7.01
N ASP A 112 -11.16 -6.25 7.92
CA ASP A 112 -10.34 -7.48 7.90
C ASP A 112 -11.21 -8.74 7.69
N ALA A 113 -12.25 -8.92 8.52
CA ALA A 113 -13.14 -10.07 8.44
C ALA A 113 -13.89 -10.20 7.09
N GLU A 114 -14.23 -9.08 6.44
CA GLU A 114 -14.86 -9.09 5.11
C GLU A 114 -13.85 -9.46 4.03
N ALA A 115 -12.60 -8.98 4.14
CA ALA A 115 -11.53 -9.37 3.23
C ALA A 115 -11.23 -10.88 3.34
N GLU A 116 -11.15 -11.42 4.56
CA GLU A 116 -10.99 -12.85 4.80
C GLU A 116 -12.17 -13.66 4.22
N ALA A 117 -13.41 -13.23 4.44
CA ALA A 117 -14.60 -13.91 3.93
C ALA A 117 -14.62 -13.99 2.39
N ARG A 118 -14.00 -13.02 1.70
CA ARG A 118 -13.86 -13.04 0.24
C ARG A 118 -12.81 -14.03 -0.26
N CYS A 119 -11.87 -14.46 0.57
CA CYS A 119 -10.76 -15.35 0.22
C CYS A 119 -11.19 -16.82 0.06
N THR A 120 -12.18 -17.06 -0.80
CA THR A 120 -12.84 -18.36 -1.02
C THR A 120 -12.09 -19.29 -1.97
N ALA A 121 -11.08 -18.79 -2.68
CA ALA A 121 -10.31 -19.54 -3.67
C ALA A 121 -8.81 -19.18 -3.62
N PRO A 122 -7.90 -20.10 -3.99
CA PRO A 122 -6.48 -19.82 -4.06
C PRO A 122 -6.17 -18.60 -4.92
N GLY A 123 -5.34 -17.70 -4.40
CA GLY A 123 -4.91 -16.48 -5.11
C GLY A 123 -5.89 -15.31 -5.01
N ARG A 124 -7.07 -15.47 -4.39
CA ARG A 124 -8.00 -14.36 -4.18
C ARG A 124 -7.44 -13.30 -3.21
N ASP A 125 -6.54 -13.72 -2.35
CA ASP A 125 -5.80 -12.91 -1.38
C ASP A 125 -4.58 -12.20 -1.99
N ALA A 126 -4.25 -12.42 -3.26
CA ALA A 126 -2.99 -11.95 -3.86
C ALA A 126 -2.85 -10.42 -3.99
N TYR A 127 -3.95 -9.68 -3.84
CA TYR A 127 -4.02 -8.22 -4.03
C TYR A 127 -4.60 -7.50 -2.80
N LEU A 128 -4.41 -8.09 -1.61
CA LEU A 128 -4.75 -7.45 -0.35
C LEU A 128 -3.57 -6.62 0.16
N PHE A 129 -3.85 -5.40 0.62
CA PHE A 129 -2.88 -4.56 1.32
C PHE A 129 -3.40 -4.23 2.72
N ASN A 130 -2.75 -4.78 3.73
CA ASN A 130 -3.09 -4.54 5.13
C ASN A 130 -2.73 -3.10 5.53
N LEU A 131 -3.68 -2.37 6.11
CA LEU A 131 -3.40 -1.06 6.70
C LEU A 131 -2.89 -1.21 8.14
N THR A 132 -3.11 -0.20 8.96
CA THR A 132 -2.63 -0.15 10.34
C THR A 132 -3.29 -1.20 11.22
N THR A 133 -2.49 -1.83 12.07
CA THR A 133 -2.99 -2.82 13.02
C THR A 133 -3.77 -2.16 14.16
N ALA A 134 -4.66 -2.90 14.81
CA ALA A 134 -5.40 -2.40 15.96
C ALA A 134 -4.48 -1.83 17.05
N LYS A 135 -3.35 -2.50 17.30
CA LYS A 135 -2.27 -2.05 18.19
C LYS A 135 -1.60 -0.76 17.74
N GLN A 136 -1.32 -0.60 16.45
CA GLN A 136 -0.75 0.63 15.90
C GLN A 136 -1.73 1.80 16.01
N CYS A 137 -3.00 1.59 15.66
CA CYS A 137 -4.06 2.59 15.79
C CYS A 137 -4.21 3.07 17.25
N ARG A 138 -4.22 2.16 18.23
CA ARG A 138 -4.32 2.54 19.66
C ARG A 138 -3.08 3.28 20.15
N LYS A 139 -1.88 2.94 19.67
CA LYS A 139 -0.65 3.71 19.96
C LYS A 139 -0.74 5.15 19.44
N LEU A 140 -1.50 5.38 18.36
CA LEU A 140 -1.82 6.70 17.83
C LEU A 140 -3.04 7.35 18.49
N GLY A 141 -3.64 6.73 19.51
CA GLY A 141 -4.77 7.27 20.27
C GLY A 141 -6.15 7.03 19.63
N ALA A 142 -6.25 6.20 18.59
CA ALA A 142 -7.54 5.84 18.01
C ALA A 142 -8.27 4.78 18.85
N GLU A 143 -9.59 4.92 18.94
CA GLU A 143 -10.46 3.89 19.51
C GLU A 143 -10.73 2.81 18.45
N VAL A 144 -10.36 1.58 18.78
CA VAL A 144 -10.57 0.41 17.92
C VAL A 144 -11.44 -0.59 18.66
N VAL A 145 -12.59 -0.93 18.07
CA VAL A 145 -13.44 -2.03 18.55
C VAL A 145 -12.61 -3.30 18.48
N SER A 146 -12.58 -4.08 19.56
CA SER A 146 -11.72 -5.27 19.66
C SER A 146 -11.91 -6.20 18.45
N THR A 147 -10.83 -6.40 17.69
CA THR A 147 -10.72 -7.28 16.52
C THR A 147 -10.37 -8.72 16.90
N GLY A 148 -10.31 -9.05 18.19
CA GLY A 148 -9.84 -10.36 18.68
C GLY A 148 -8.31 -10.50 18.70
N ASP A 149 -7.63 -10.12 17.61
CA ASP A 149 -6.17 -10.03 17.51
C ASP A 149 -5.71 -8.57 17.31
N GLU A 150 -4.74 -8.16 18.12
CA GLU A 150 -4.19 -6.80 18.16
C GLU A 150 -3.17 -6.55 17.05
N ASP A 151 -2.56 -7.61 16.52
CA ASP A 151 -1.57 -7.54 15.45
C ASP A 151 -2.24 -7.65 14.05
N ASN A 152 -3.56 -7.89 13.99
CA ASN A 152 -4.34 -7.82 12.75
C ASN A 152 -4.61 -6.39 12.27
N PRO A 153 -4.75 -6.16 10.95
CA PRO A 153 -5.16 -4.88 10.39
C PRO A 153 -6.60 -4.54 10.80
N VAL A 154 -6.91 -3.25 10.96
CA VAL A 154 -8.31 -2.83 11.15
C VAL A 154 -9.05 -2.83 9.81
N TYR A 155 -8.36 -2.38 8.77
CA TYR A 155 -8.87 -2.30 7.41
C TYR A 155 -7.83 -2.82 6.41
N VAL A 156 -8.33 -3.31 5.28
CA VAL A 156 -7.55 -3.87 4.18
C VAL A 156 -8.00 -3.21 2.88
N ILE A 157 -7.07 -2.89 2.00
CA ILE A 157 -7.37 -2.49 0.62
C ILE A 157 -7.36 -3.74 -0.26
N ASP A 158 -8.48 -4.08 -0.87
CA ASP A 158 -8.65 -5.19 -1.81
C ASP A 158 -8.62 -4.69 -3.26
N ALA A 159 -7.50 -4.93 -3.94
CA ALA A 159 -7.27 -4.51 -5.32
C ALA A 159 -7.52 -5.63 -6.36
N TYR A 160 -8.17 -6.73 -5.98
CA TYR A 160 -8.33 -7.88 -6.87
C TYR A 160 -9.21 -7.57 -8.09
N VAL A 161 -10.42 -7.04 -7.86
CA VAL A 161 -11.40 -6.71 -8.93
C VAL A 161 -11.22 -5.27 -9.42
N LYS A 162 -11.04 -4.32 -8.49
CA LYS A 162 -10.91 -2.89 -8.76
C LYS A 162 -9.65 -2.37 -8.07
N GLY A 163 -8.84 -1.59 -8.77
CA GLY A 163 -7.65 -0.97 -8.18
C GLY A 163 -6.97 0.05 -9.09
N ASN A 164 -5.66 0.20 -8.97
CA ASN A 164 -4.83 0.98 -9.88
C ASN A 164 -3.50 0.25 -10.20
N VAL A 165 -2.54 0.94 -10.83
CA VAL A 165 -1.21 0.39 -11.18
C VAL A 165 -0.45 -0.21 -9.99
N GLY A 166 -0.70 0.27 -8.76
CA GLY A 166 -0.02 -0.19 -7.55
C GLY A 166 -0.21 -1.69 -7.27
N ARG A 167 -1.31 -2.28 -7.74
CA ARG A 167 -1.57 -3.73 -7.62
C ARG A 167 -0.57 -4.61 -8.38
N PHE A 168 0.15 -4.03 -9.35
CA PHE A 168 1.14 -4.72 -10.18
C PHE A 168 2.58 -4.55 -9.65
N LEU A 169 2.78 -3.89 -8.51
CA LEU A 169 4.08 -3.85 -7.87
C LEU A 169 4.40 -5.23 -7.28
N ASN A 170 5.35 -5.94 -7.88
CA ASN A 170 5.71 -7.28 -7.44
C ASN A 170 6.54 -7.27 -6.15
N HIS A 171 6.63 -8.44 -5.53
CA HIS A 171 7.43 -8.62 -4.33
C HIS A 171 8.94 -8.60 -4.62
N ALA A 172 9.69 -7.90 -3.77
CA ALA A 172 11.10 -8.16 -3.52
C ALA A 172 11.42 -8.11 -2.03
N CYS A 173 12.27 -9.03 -1.54
CA CYS A 173 12.68 -9.05 -0.13
C CYS A 173 13.45 -7.76 0.19
N GLY A 174 13.03 -7.03 1.22
CA GLY A 174 13.66 -5.79 1.66
C GLY A 174 14.35 -5.93 3.02
N PRO A 175 15.26 -5.02 3.38
CA PRO A 175 15.82 -3.96 2.53
C PRO A 175 16.82 -4.54 1.50
N SER A 176 16.64 -4.23 0.22
CA SER A 176 17.53 -4.69 -0.87
C SER A 176 17.52 -3.72 -2.06
N PHE A 177 18.39 -3.98 -3.06
CA PHE A 177 18.42 -3.19 -4.29
C PHE A 177 17.19 -3.46 -5.18
N GLU A 178 16.66 -4.68 -5.14
CA GLU A 178 15.49 -5.12 -5.89
C GLU A 178 14.19 -4.56 -5.29
N ALA A 179 14.11 -4.41 -3.96
CA ALA A 179 13.02 -3.71 -3.27
C ALA A 179 13.20 -2.19 -3.38
N ASN A 180 13.03 -1.67 -4.61
CA ASN A 180 13.39 -0.30 -4.99
C ASN A 180 12.31 0.75 -4.68
N VAL A 181 11.11 0.36 -4.25
CA VAL A 181 10.08 1.26 -3.73
C VAL A 181 9.58 0.82 -2.35
N SER A 182 9.14 1.77 -1.52
CA SER A 182 8.56 1.49 -0.19
C SER A 182 7.19 2.14 -0.03
N PRO A 183 6.24 1.45 0.62
CA PRO A 183 4.97 2.04 1.00
C PRO A 183 5.17 3.00 2.19
N ILE A 184 4.54 4.16 2.11
CA ILE A 184 4.42 5.14 3.18
C ILE A 184 2.94 5.41 3.38
N TYR A 185 2.50 5.32 4.63
CA TYR A 185 1.16 5.72 5.03
C TYR A 185 1.08 7.25 5.05
N LEU A 186 0.07 7.83 4.42
CA LEU A 186 -0.17 9.27 4.36
C LEU A 186 -1.53 9.57 4.97
N PHE A 187 -1.57 10.55 5.86
CA PHE A 187 -2.80 11.11 6.39
C PHE A 187 -3.14 12.40 5.64
N GLY A 188 -4.41 12.61 5.32
CA GLY A 188 -4.85 13.82 4.62
C GLY A 188 -4.83 15.06 5.52
N PRO A 189 -4.83 16.27 4.94
CA PRO A 189 -4.89 17.53 5.68
C PRO A 189 -6.30 17.82 6.22
N GLU A 190 -7.07 16.78 6.54
CA GLU A 190 -8.42 16.92 7.07
C GLU A 190 -8.36 17.32 8.54
N ASP A 191 -9.36 18.08 9.01
CA ASP A 191 -9.46 18.50 10.42
C ASP A 191 -9.50 17.29 11.38
N VAL A 192 -9.76 16.09 10.86
CA VAL A 192 -9.81 14.82 11.58
C VAL A 192 -8.95 13.77 10.87
N VAL A 193 -7.85 13.37 11.51
CA VAL A 193 -7.02 12.26 11.05
C VAL A 193 -7.51 10.95 11.66
N ASP A 194 -8.03 10.03 10.84
CA ASP A 194 -8.34 8.67 11.27
C ASP A 194 -7.12 7.76 11.10
N ALA A 195 -6.48 7.40 12.22
CA ALA A 195 -5.30 6.52 12.26
C ALA A 195 -5.56 5.12 11.69
N ARG A 196 -6.84 4.72 11.54
CA ARG A 196 -7.26 3.45 10.94
C ARG A 196 -7.29 3.50 9.41
N LEU A 197 -7.33 4.71 8.84
CA LEU A 197 -7.57 4.95 7.41
C LEU A 197 -6.47 5.79 6.75
N PRO A 198 -5.18 5.39 6.82
CA PRO A 198 -4.16 6.03 6.01
C PRO A 198 -4.37 5.75 4.52
N ARG A 199 -3.95 6.68 3.67
CA ARG A 199 -3.67 6.39 2.26
C ARG A 199 -2.30 5.71 2.16
N VAL A 200 -2.13 4.79 1.22
CA VAL A 200 -0.83 4.13 0.99
C VAL A 200 -0.22 4.69 -0.29
N ALA A 201 0.96 5.31 -0.18
CA ALA A 201 1.72 5.82 -1.32
C ALA A 201 3.10 5.18 -1.38
N PHE A 202 3.54 4.82 -2.57
CA PHE A 202 4.87 4.28 -2.81
C PHE A 202 5.84 5.39 -3.19
N PHE A 203 7.05 5.28 -2.65
CA PHE A 203 8.16 6.18 -2.94
C PHE A 203 9.40 5.39 -3.32
N ALA A 204 10.21 5.94 -4.22
CA ALA A 204 11.45 5.32 -4.65
C ALA A 204 12.51 5.36 -3.53
N ASN A 205 13.13 4.23 -3.23
CA ASN A 205 14.18 4.10 -2.21
C ASN A 205 15.57 4.49 -2.73
N ARG A 206 15.72 4.47 -4.06
CA ARG A 206 16.96 4.75 -4.81
C ARG A 206 16.59 5.36 -6.16
N SER A 207 17.61 5.74 -6.94
CA SER A 207 17.40 6.05 -8.36
C SER A 207 16.94 4.80 -9.09
N ILE A 208 15.93 4.94 -9.96
CA ILE A 208 15.34 3.86 -10.77
C ILE A 208 15.38 4.32 -12.23
N ALA A 209 16.03 3.55 -13.10
CA ALA A 209 16.12 3.86 -14.51
C ALA A 209 14.83 3.48 -15.28
N PRO A 210 14.57 4.12 -16.43
CA PRO A 210 13.49 3.69 -17.32
C PRO A 210 13.63 2.21 -17.70
N GLY A 211 12.53 1.48 -17.63
CA GLY A 211 12.45 0.04 -17.90
C GLY A 211 12.75 -0.86 -16.69
N GLU A 212 13.21 -0.32 -15.56
CA GLU A 212 13.35 -1.11 -14.33
C GLU A 212 11.96 -1.44 -13.73
N GLU A 213 11.81 -2.67 -13.25
CA GLU A 213 10.61 -3.11 -12.54
C GLU A 213 10.56 -2.50 -11.14
N LEU A 214 9.38 -2.06 -10.74
CA LEU A 214 9.10 -1.49 -9.44
C LEU A 214 8.62 -2.61 -8.50
N ARG A 215 9.37 -2.83 -7.42
CA ARG A 215 9.10 -3.91 -6.46
C ARG A 215 9.25 -3.44 -5.01
N TYR A 216 8.49 -4.05 -4.11
CA TYR A 216 8.53 -3.74 -2.67
C TYR A 216 8.46 -4.99 -1.80
N ASP A 217 8.85 -4.86 -0.54
CA ASP A 217 8.64 -5.93 0.43
C ASP A 217 7.18 -5.96 0.88
N TYR A 218 6.51 -7.09 0.65
CA TYR A 218 5.10 -7.26 1.02
C TYR A 218 4.92 -7.32 2.55
N GLY A 219 6.01 -7.47 3.31
CA GLY A 219 5.96 -7.49 4.77
C GLY A 219 5.26 -8.73 5.35
N MET A 220 5.10 -9.78 4.55
CA MET A 220 4.38 -11.00 4.94
C MET A 220 5.25 -11.88 5.85
N PRO A 221 4.77 -12.24 7.05
CA PRO A 221 5.43 -13.22 7.89
C PRO A 221 5.40 -14.64 7.28
N PRO A 222 6.42 -15.47 7.53
CA PRO A 222 6.55 -16.84 6.98
C PRO A 222 5.41 -17.84 7.26
N GLU A 223 4.48 -17.53 8.16
CA GLU A 223 3.36 -18.39 8.56
C GLU A 223 2.02 -17.64 8.55
N ALA A 224 1.97 -16.48 7.89
CA ALA A 224 0.82 -15.59 7.94
C ALA A 224 -0.36 -16.06 7.07
N VAL A 225 -0.14 -16.97 6.11
CA VAL A 225 -1.18 -17.38 5.16
C VAL A 225 -1.60 -18.80 5.44
N LEU A 226 -2.87 -18.98 5.81
CA LEU A 226 -3.47 -20.28 6.07
C LEU A 226 -4.29 -20.76 4.86
N SER A 227 -4.33 -22.07 4.69
CA SER A 227 -5.25 -22.74 3.77
C SER A 227 -6.64 -22.85 4.39
N PRO A 228 -7.71 -22.87 3.58
CA PRO A 228 -9.08 -23.07 4.08
C PRO A 228 -9.27 -24.38 4.87
N SER A 229 -8.43 -25.39 4.60
CA SER A 229 -8.44 -26.70 5.27
C SER A 229 -7.64 -26.76 6.57
N GLY A 230 -7.00 -25.66 6.99
CA GLY A 230 -6.07 -25.65 8.12
C GLY A 230 -4.68 -26.15 7.71
N GLY A 231 -3.71 -25.24 7.65
CA GLY A 231 -2.33 -25.52 7.27
C GLY A 231 -1.70 -24.32 6.59
N VAL A 232 -0.41 -24.09 6.79
CA VAL A 232 0.30 -22.92 6.25
C VAL A 232 0.52 -23.07 4.75
N ARG A 233 0.16 -22.04 3.98
CA ARG A 233 0.45 -21.92 2.55
C ARG A 233 1.82 -21.27 2.38
N HIS A 234 2.54 -21.68 1.34
CA HIS A 234 3.80 -21.07 0.98
C HIS A 234 3.83 -20.65 -0.49
N GLN A 235 4.45 -19.51 -0.75
CA GLN A 235 4.74 -18.99 -2.07
C GLN A 235 6.24 -18.68 -2.17
N SER A 236 6.94 -19.37 -3.06
CA SER A 236 8.37 -19.14 -3.29
C SER A 236 8.62 -17.71 -3.79
N CYS A 237 9.71 -17.11 -3.30
CA CYS A 237 10.13 -15.78 -3.71
C CYS A 237 11.10 -15.87 -4.90
N LEU A 238 10.81 -15.12 -5.97
CA LEU A 238 11.61 -15.04 -7.19
C LEU A 238 12.27 -13.66 -7.36
N CYS A 239 12.56 -12.97 -6.25
CA CYS A 239 13.06 -11.60 -6.32
C CYS A 239 14.53 -11.48 -6.71
N GLU A 240 15.28 -12.59 -6.72
CA GLU A 240 16.71 -12.68 -7.06
C GLU A 240 17.66 -11.87 -6.16
N SER A 241 17.14 -11.21 -5.12
CA SER A 241 17.95 -10.47 -4.18
C SER A 241 18.93 -11.37 -3.42
N ARG A 242 20.14 -10.86 -3.16
CA ARG A 242 21.13 -11.53 -2.29
C ARG A 242 20.62 -11.70 -0.85
N ALA A 243 19.66 -10.88 -0.43
CA ALA A 243 19.01 -10.96 0.89
C ALA A 243 17.64 -11.68 0.83
N CYS A 244 17.38 -12.46 -0.22
CA CYS A 244 16.10 -13.15 -0.39
C CYS A 244 15.82 -14.13 0.77
N ARG A 245 14.60 -14.07 1.31
CA ARG A 245 14.11 -14.97 2.38
C ARG A 245 13.63 -16.33 1.84
N GLY A 246 13.73 -16.57 0.53
CA GLY A 246 13.30 -17.80 -0.15
C GLY A 246 11.79 -17.91 -0.39
N ARG A 247 10.97 -17.25 0.41
CA ARG A 247 9.50 -17.25 0.33
C ARG A 247 8.92 -15.85 0.53
N ILE A 248 7.76 -15.60 -0.06
CA ILE A 248 6.92 -14.41 0.17
C ILE A 248 6.13 -14.63 1.46
N TYR A 249 5.50 -15.80 1.59
CA TYR A 249 4.87 -16.37 2.77
C TYR A 249 5.07 -17.88 2.74
#